data_AF-A0A952V399-F1
#
_entry.id   AF-A0A952V399-F1
#
_cell.length_a   1.000
_cell.length_b   1.000
_cell.length_c   1.000
_cell.angle_alpha   90.00
_cell.angle_beta   90.00
_cell.angle_gamma   90.00
#
_symmetry.space_group_name_H-M   'P 1'
#
loop_
_entity.id
_entity.type
_entity.pdbx_description
1 polymer ?
#
loop_
_entity_poly.entity_id
_entity_poly.type
_entity_poly.pdbx_seq_one_letter_code
_entity_poly.pdbx_strand_id
1 'polypeptide(L)'
;MTPKIAVTNRASSALVAAEITSINGTYGSACADHTDGDPWSASPNGGSLAHPELYVIKNNATCRLTVTEVVVGSTVYGAGPAIELAQSYAEEASAFKDDVEDPVDFYGNARIDSLAFSADFTIDVIVSDDPNTSISGSKQGTFATQSSTVVVGNVDAPNDTVDLSAFALTTDIDDVVAEVSGFATLNVGSRPGDDYAIHHGQLSGAASPETIADAYDAATKKGEVEDGLQIAAADFALGGEDLTSGPARRTLIVRATAEGVTSYQLIVLSFSKP
;
A
#
# COMPACT_ATOMS: atom_id res chain seq x y z
N MET A 1 6.30 -32.30 -8.21
CA MET A 1 7.25 -31.29 -7.67
C MET A 1 6.80 -30.97 -6.26
N THR A 2 7.74 -30.58 -5.40
CA THR A 2 7.44 -30.31 -3.99
C THR A 2 7.35 -28.80 -3.78
N PRO A 3 6.27 -28.27 -3.19
CA PRO A 3 6.11 -26.85 -2.96
C PRO A 3 7.03 -26.35 -1.84
N LYS A 4 7.41 -25.08 -1.91
CA LYS A 4 7.89 -24.32 -0.74
C LYS A 4 6.74 -23.44 -0.22
N ILE A 5 6.57 -23.35 1.09
CA ILE A 5 5.64 -22.39 1.70
C ILE A 5 6.43 -21.25 2.32
N ALA A 6 6.07 -20.01 2.00
CA ALA A 6 6.57 -18.81 2.64
C ALA A 6 5.42 -18.11 3.36
N VAL A 7 5.58 -17.88 4.67
CA VAL A 7 4.55 -17.26 5.51
C VAL A 7 4.98 -15.86 5.92
N THR A 8 4.10 -14.89 5.70
CA THR A 8 4.22 -13.52 6.20
C THR A 8 3.17 -13.29 7.27
N ASN A 9 3.59 -13.19 8.54
CA ASN A 9 2.70 -12.90 9.66
C ASN A 9 2.66 -11.38 9.91
N ARG A 10 1.48 -10.79 9.80
CA ARG A 10 1.22 -9.35 10.02
C ARG A 10 0.25 -9.09 11.19
N ALA A 11 -0.12 -10.12 11.95
CA ALA A 11 -1.11 -10.00 13.03
C ALA A 11 -0.53 -9.26 14.25
N SER A 12 -1.29 -8.31 14.81
CA SER A 12 -0.90 -7.55 16.01
C SER A 12 -1.28 -8.20 17.35
N SER A 13 -2.17 -9.20 17.34
CA SER A 13 -2.62 -9.96 18.52
C SER A 13 -2.36 -11.48 18.35
N ALA A 14 -2.36 -12.20 19.49
CA ALA A 14 -2.03 -13.62 19.83
C ALA A 14 -1.64 -14.70 18.78
N LEU A 15 -1.84 -14.54 17.47
CA LEU A 15 -1.15 -15.30 16.41
C LEU A 15 0.38 -15.21 16.50
N VAL A 16 0.89 -14.29 17.32
CA VAL A 16 2.30 -13.99 17.55
C VAL A 16 3.05 -15.09 18.35
N ALA A 17 2.37 -16.10 18.90
CA ALA A 17 3.02 -17.13 19.71
C ALA A 17 3.13 -18.53 19.07
N ALA A 18 2.48 -18.77 17.93
CA ALA A 18 2.49 -20.07 17.26
C ALA A 18 2.71 -19.92 15.75
N GLU A 19 3.71 -20.61 15.21
CA GLU A 19 3.97 -20.64 13.77
C GLU A 19 2.88 -21.45 13.04
N ILE A 20 2.53 -21.03 11.81
CA ILE A 20 1.74 -21.85 10.90
C ILE A 20 2.48 -23.18 10.70
N THR A 21 1.83 -24.28 11.08
CA THR A 21 2.40 -25.63 11.01
C THR A 21 2.11 -26.28 9.65
N SER A 22 0.94 -26.01 9.08
CA SER A 22 0.60 -26.44 7.72
C SER A 22 -0.52 -25.60 7.11
N ILE A 23 -0.65 -25.65 5.79
CA ILE A 23 -1.83 -25.21 5.04
C ILE A 23 -2.46 -26.43 4.39
N ASN A 24 -3.80 -26.46 4.35
CA ASN A 24 -4.57 -27.51 3.68
C ASN A 24 -5.39 -26.90 2.55
N GLY A 25 -5.68 -27.74 1.56
CA GLY A 25 -6.43 -27.31 0.40
C GLY A 25 -6.94 -28.47 -0.43
N THR A 26 -7.49 -28.14 -1.60
CA THR A 26 -8.03 -29.10 -2.56
C THR A 26 -7.43 -28.92 -3.96
N TYR A 27 -7.36 -30.02 -4.71
CA TYR A 27 -7.05 -30.01 -6.14
C TYR A 27 -8.31 -29.74 -6.96
N GLY A 28 -8.18 -28.98 -8.04
CA GLY A 28 -9.23 -28.84 -9.04
C GLY A 28 -9.24 -29.99 -10.06
N SER A 29 -10.37 -30.16 -10.73
CA SER A 29 -10.63 -31.21 -11.74
C SER A 29 -9.59 -31.38 -12.86
N ALA A 30 -8.78 -30.36 -13.15
CA ALA A 30 -7.74 -30.40 -14.18
C ALA A 30 -6.34 -30.80 -13.65
N CYS A 31 -6.24 -31.16 -12.37
CA CYS A 31 -5.01 -31.68 -11.78
C CYS A 31 -4.84 -33.18 -12.10
N ALA A 32 -3.87 -33.49 -12.97
CA ALA A 32 -3.50 -34.85 -13.32
C ALA A 32 -3.13 -35.66 -12.06
N ASP A 33 -3.53 -36.94 -12.05
CA ASP A 33 -3.43 -37.88 -10.94
C ASP A 33 -4.25 -37.54 -9.69
N HIS A 34 -5.14 -36.54 -9.78
CA HIS A 34 -6.07 -36.15 -8.71
C HIS A 34 -7.51 -36.06 -9.22
N THR A 35 -8.45 -36.32 -8.32
CA THR A 35 -9.88 -36.06 -8.53
C THR A 35 -10.22 -34.65 -8.06
N ASP A 36 -11.27 -34.07 -8.63
CA ASP A 36 -11.79 -32.77 -8.19
C ASP A 36 -12.15 -32.83 -6.69
N GLY A 37 -11.57 -31.93 -5.91
CA GLY A 37 -11.75 -31.86 -4.46
C GLY A 37 -10.80 -32.75 -3.65
N ASP A 38 -9.86 -33.47 -4.26
CA ASP A 38 -8.89 -34.27 -3.51
C ASP A 38 -8.09 -33.37 -2.53
N PRO A 39 -7.97 -33.76 -1.24
CA PRO A 39 -7.31 -32.92 -0.26
C PRO A 39 -5.79 -33.02 -0.32
N TRP A 40 -5.11 -31.91 -0.02
CA TRP A 40 -3.66 -31.84 0.13
C TRP A 40 -3.25 -31.02 1.35
N SER A 41 -2.05 -31.29 1.84
CA SER A 41 -1.41 -30.50 2.89
C SER A 41 0.01 -30.10 2.48
N ALA A 42 0.44 -28.91 2.88
CA ALA A 42 1.83 -28.48 2.77
C ALA A 42 2.28 -27.82 4.06
N SER A 43 3.53 -28.05 4.46
CA SER A 43 4.11 -27.47 5.69
C SER A 43 5.30 -26.57 5.37
N PRO A 44 5.39 -25.36 5.97
CA PRO A 44 6.57 -24.50 5.82
C PRO A 44 7.85 -25.12 6.39
N ASN A 45 7.72 -25.90 7.47
CA ASN A 45 8.83 -26.41 8.27
C ASN A 45 8.95 -27.96 8.23
N GLY A 46 8.09 -28.62 7.44
CA GLY A 46 7.89 -30.06 7.51
C GLY A 46 7.14 -30.49 8.78
N GLY A 47 6.66 -31.72 8.81
CA GLY A 47 5.93 -32.25 9.96
C GLY A 47 4.89 -33.30 9.59
N SER A 48 4.08 -33.69 10.57
CA SER A 48 2.91 -34.53 10.29
C SER A 48 1.86 -33.71 9.57
N LEU A 49 1.38 -34.22 8.45
CA LEU A 49 0.35 -33.59 7.64
C LEU A 49 -1.01 -34.27 7.88
N ALA A 50 -2.09 -33.49 7.84
CA ALA A 50 -3.45 -34.00 7.96
C ALA A 50 -3.90 -34.75 6.69
N HIS A 51 -3.36 -34.36 5.54
CA HIS A 51 -3.63 -34.93 4.21
C HIS A 51 -2.34 -35.34 3.51
N PRO A 52 -2.43 -36.05 2.36
CA PRO A 52 -1.27 -36.30 1.52
C PRO A 52 -0.51 -35.00 1.21
N GLU A 53 0.82 -35.10 1.18
CA GLU A 53 1.69 -33.97 0.86
C GLU A 53 1.35 -33.42 -0.53
N LEU A 54 1.24 -32.09 -0.64
CA LEU A 54 0.98 -31.41 -1.90
C LEU A 54 2.05 -31.76 -2.92
N TYR A 55 1.62 -32.30 -4.06
CA TYR A 55 2.45 -32.45 -5.23
C TYR A 55 1.63 -32.17 -6.47
N VAL A 56 2.30 -31.70 -7.52
CA VAL A 56 1.69 -31.52 -8.84
C VAL A 56 2.56 -32.11 -9.93
N ILE A 57 1.92 -32.55 -11.00
CA ILE A 57 2.59 -33.07 -12.20
C ILE A 57 3.23 -31.92 -12.98
N LYS A 58 4.48 -32.14 -13.39
CA LYS A 58 5.26 -31.15 -14.15
C LYS A 58 4.53 -30.72 -15.43
N ASN A 59 4.53 -29.42 -15.70
CA ASN A 59 3.90 -28.77 -16.86
C ASN A 59 2.36 -28.90 -16.93
N ASN A 60 1.67 -29.21 -15.83
CA ASN A 60 0.20 -29.23 -15.81
C ASN A 60 -0.41 -27.84 -15.54
N ALA A 61 -0.26 -26.93 -16.49
CA ALA A 61 -0.67 -25.53 -16.33
C ALA A 61 -2.18 -25.30 -16.12
N THR A 62 -3.01 -26.33 -16.37
CA THR A 62 -4.46 -26.28 -16.13
C THR A 62 -4.84 -26.67 -14.71
N CYS A 63 -3.94 -27.29 -13.94
CA CYS A 63 -4.20 -27.60 -12.54
C CYS A 63 -4.45 -26.31 -11.74
N ARG A 64 -5.45 -26.37 -10.86
CA ARG A 64 -5.81 -25.29 -9.93
C ARG A 64 -5.78 -25.86 -8.52
N LEU A 65 -5.27 -25.06 -7.60
CA LEU A 65 -5.14 -25.41 -6.20
C LEU A 65 -5.89 -24.36 -5.39
N THR A 66 -6.62 -24.81 -4.37
CA THR A 66 -7.39 -23.94 -3.50
C THR A 66 -6.97 -24.17 -2.07
N VAL A 67 -6.60 -23.13 -1.32
CA VAL A 67 -6.36 -23.19 0.12
C VAL A 67 -7.69 -23.10 0.84
N THR A 68 -7.96 -24.06 1.72
CA THR A 68 -9.21 -24.15 2.48
C THR A 68 -8.99 -24.00 3.97
N GLU A 69 -7.79 -24.29 4.48
CA GLU A 69 -7.50 -24.21 5.91
C GLU A 69 -6.05 -23.80 6.19
N VAL A 70 -5.85 -23.17 7.34
CA VAL A 70 -4.54 -22.89 7.93
C VAL A 70 -4.48 -23.56 9.29
N VAL A 71 -3.37 -24.25 9.57
CA VAL A 71 -3.15 -24.91 10.85
C VAL A 71 -2.10 -24.13 11.63
N VAL A 72 -2.43 -23.74 12.86
CA VAL A 72 -1.51 -23.06 13.78
C VAL A 72 -1.36 -23.92 15.03
N GLY A 73 -0.16 -24.46 15.25
CA GLY A 73 0.04 -25.50 16.25
C GLY A 73 -0.81 -26.74 15.95
N SER A 74 -1.79 -27.03 16.81
CA SER A 74 -2.78 -28.11 16.66
C SER A 74 -4.18 -27.64 16.27
N THR A 75 -4.40 -26.33 16.14
CA THR A 75 -5.71 -25.76 15.82
C THR A 75 -5.83 -25.58 14.32
N VAL A 76 -6.98 -26.00 13.77
CA VAL A 76 -7.31 -25.85 12.35
C VAL A 76 -8.24 -24.66 12.22
N TYR A 77 -7.91 -23.74 11.33
CA TYR A 77 -8.73 -22.59 10.99
C TYR A 77 -9.24 -22.73 9.56
N GLY A 78 -10.56 -22.76 9.39
CA GLY A 78 -11.21 -22.84 8.08
C GLY A 78 -11.27 -21.48 7.40
N ALA A 79 -10.96 -21.44 6.10
CA ALA A 79 -11.03 -20.25 5.27
C ALA A 79 -12.45 -19.99 4.76
N GLY A 80 -12.93 -18.74 4.93
CA GLY A 80 -14.18 -18.24 4.39
C GLY A 80 -13.99 -16.85 3.75
N PRO A 81 -14.01 -16.71 2.42
CA PRO A 81 -14.05 -17.78 1.40
C PRO A 81 -12.76 -18.62 1.35
N ALA A 82 -12.76 -19.70 0.58
CA ALA A 82 -11.53 -20.42 0.24
C ALA A 82 -10.72 -19.62 -0.80
N ILE A 83 -9.38 -19.79 -0.79
CA ILE A 83 -8.47 -19.01 -1.62
C ILE A 83 -8.02 -19.84 -2.83
N GLU A 84 -8.50 -19.52 -4.03
CA GLU A 84 -7.92 -20.08 -5.26
C GLU A 84 -6.53 -19.47 -5.50
N LEU A 85 -5.51 -20.32 -5.63
CA LEU A 85 -4.14 -19.85 -5.83
C LEU A 85 -3.95 -19.29 -7.24
N ALA A 86 -3.57 -18.01 -7.30
CA ALA A 86 -3.19 -17.29 -8.51
C ALA A 86 -1.81 -16.64 -8.34
N GLN A 87 -1.27 -16.04 -9.41
CA GLN A 87 0.03 -15.34 -9.35
C GLN A 87 -0.02 -13.99 -8.64
N SER A 88 -1.23 -13.51 -8.37
CA SER A 88 -1.50 -12.35 -7.53
C SER A 88 -2.33 -12.79 -6.32
N TYR A 89 -2.22 -12.05 -5.22
CA TYR A 89 -3.16 -12.19 -4.11
C TYR A 89 -4.59 -11.86 -4.56
N ALA A 90 -5.58 -12.46 -3.92
CA ALA A 90 -6.98 -12.11 -4.13
C ALA A 90 -7.24 -10.65 -3.72
N GLU A 91 -8.20 -9.99 -4.38
CA GLU A 91 -8.63 -8.62 -4.06
C GLU A 91 -9.37 -8.53 -2.72
N GLU A 92 -9.84 -9.67 -2.20
CA GLU A 92 -10.49 -9.81 -0.90
C GLU A 92 -9.73 -10.80 -0.04
N ALA A 93 -9.54 -10.47 1.25
CA ALA A 93 -8.96 -11.40 2.20
C ALA A 93 -9.99 -12.46 2.63
N SER A 94 -9.50 -13.66 2.90
CA SER A 94 -10.30 -14.74 3.50
C SER A 94 -10.30 -14.61 5.01
N ALA A 95 -11.47 -14.74 5.63
CA ALA A 95 -11.58 -14.83 7.08
C ALA A 95 -11.29 -16.27 7.52
N PHE A 96 -10.48 -16.42 8.56
CA PHE A 96 -10.13 -17.70 9.17
C PHE A 96 -10.74 -17.81 10.54
N LYS A 97 -11.37 -18.95 10.81
CA LYS A 97 -12.07 -19.25 12.07
C LYS A 97 -11.78 -20.67 12.52
N ASP A 98 -11.63 -20.89 13.82
CA ASP A 98 -11.50 -22.25 14.37
C ASP A 98 -12.81 -23.06 14.31
N ASP A 99 -13.95 -22.39 14.47
CA ASP A 99 -15.30 -22.91 14.23
C ASP A 99 -16.11 -21.94 13.34
N VAL A 100 -17.03 -22.46 12.54
CA VAL A 100 -17.84 -21.66 11.60
C VAL A 100 -18.70 -20.62 12.33
N GLU A 101 -19.15 -20.93 13.54
CA GLU A 101 -20.00 -20.07 14.36
C GLU A 101 -19.20 -19.02 15.15
N ASP A 102 -17.88 -19.18 15.25
CA ASP A 102 -17.04 -18.29 16.04
C ASP A 102 -16.70 -16.97 15.32
N PRO A 103 -16.28 -15.93 16.06
CA PRO A 103 -15.74 -14.72 15.48
C PRO A 103 -14.55 -15.00 14.56
N VAL A 104 -14.21 -14.04 13.70
CA VAL A 104 -12.99 -14.14 12.89
C VAL A 104 -11.76 -14.09 13.80
N ASP A 105 -10.92 -15.12 13.72
CA ASP A 105 -9.63 -15.16 14.42
C ASP A 105 -8.59 -14.31 13.70
N PHE A 106 -8.52 -14.43 12.37
CA PHE A 106 -7.65 -13.65 11.51
C PHE A 106 -8.12 -13.62 10.07
N TYR A 107 -7.47 -12.78 9.28
CA TYR A 107 -7.63 -12.69 7.84
C TYR A 107 -6.38 -13.19 7.15
N GLY A 108 -6.52 -13.88 6.03
CA GLY A 108 -5.39 -14.37 5.26
C GLY A 108 -5.64 -14.37 3.75
N ASN A 109 -4.55 -14.51 3.01
CA ASN A 109 -4.55 -14.56 1.56
C ASN A 109 -3.33 -15.35 1.10
N ALA A 110 -3.39 -15.89 -0.11
CA ALA A 110 -2.32 -16.71 -0.64
C ALA A 110 -2.16 -16.51 -2.14
N ARG A 111 -0.91 -16.64 -2.61
CA ARG A 111 -0.58 -16.66 -4.04
C ARG A 111 0.45 -17.74 -4.32
N ILE A 112 0.60 -18.08 -5.59
CA ILE A 112 1.59 -19.04 -6.08
C ILE A 112 2.48 -18.38 -7.13
N ASP A 113 3.79 -18.53 -7.03
CA ASP A 113 4.73 -17.88 -7.96
C ASP A 113 4.64 -18.43 -9.41
N SER A 114 4.16 -19.66 -9.59
CA SER A 114 4.05 -20.33 -10.88
C SER A 114 2.81 -21.22 -11.00
N LEU A 115 1.94 -20.90 -11.97
CA LEU A 115 0.83 -21.77 -12.40
C LEU A 115 1.24 -22.76 -13.49
N ALA A 116 2.43 -22.60 -14.09
CA ALA A 116 2.89 -23.47 -15.17
C ALA A 116 3.50 -24.77 -14.66
N PHE A 117 3.93 -24.79 -13.39
CA PHE A 117 4.54 -25.96 -12.75
C PHE A 117 5.69 -26.54 -13.59
N SER A 118 6.50 -25.68 -14.21
CA SER A 118 7.66 -26.06 -15.04
C SER A 118 8.94 -26.29 -14.23
N ALA A 119 8.95 -25.80 -12.99
CA ALA A 119 9.96 -25.96 -11.95
C ALA A 119 9.27 -26.02 -10.58
N ASP A 120 10.05 -26.18 -9.51
CA ASP A 120 9.56 -26.01 -8.15
C ASP A 120 8.94 -24.61 -7.97
N PHE A 121 7.95 -24.51 -7.10
CA PHE A 121 7.12 -23.33 -6.93
C PHE A 121 6.93 -23.01 -5.44
N THR A 122 6.63 -21.75 -5.17
CA THR A 122 6.41 -21.22 -3.83
C THR A 122 4.96 -20.78 -3.69
N ILE A 123 4.32 -21.15 -2.58
CA ILE A 123 3.06 -20.57 -2.14
C ILE A 123 3.39 -19.54 -1.06
N ASP A 124 3.10 -18.28 -1.34
CA ASP A 124 3.23 -17.19 -0.37
C ASP A 124 1.88 -17.02 0.35
N VAL A 125 1.90 -17.08 1.68
CA VAL A 125 0.71 -16.90 2.54
C VAL A 125 0.90 -15.66 3.40
N ILE A 126 -0.10 -14.78 3.43
CA ILE A 126 -0.18 -13.64 4.36
C ILE A 126 -1.27 -13.95 5.38
N VAL A 127 -1.00 -13.68 6.65
CA VAL A 127 -2.00 -13.66 7.72
C VAL A 127 -1.95 -12.33 8.48
N SER A 128 -3.09 -11.81 8.93
CA SER A 128 -3.22 -10.55 9.64
C SER A 128 -4.50 -10.46 10.48
N ASP A 129 -4.54 -9.56 11.44
CA ASP A 129 -5.75 -9.17 12.17
C ASP A 129 -6.60 -8.11 11.44
N ASP A 130 -6.07 -7.47 10.39
CA ASP A 130 -6.80 -6.51 9.53
C ASP A 130 -6.94 -7.05 8.10
N PRO A 131 -8.17 -7.18 7.55
CA PRO A 131 -8.39 -7.69 6.19
C PRO A 131 -7.66 -6.87 5.11
N ASN A 132 -7.51 -5.56 5.30
CA ASN A 132 -6.86 -4.67 4.31
C ASN A 132 -5.34 -4.88 4.24
N THR A 133 -4.77 -5.47 5.29
CA THR A 133 -3.34 -5.80 5.32
C THR A 133 -3.06 -7.23 4.83
N SER A 134 -4.10 -8.00 4.53
CA SER A 134 -4.01 -9.35 3.94
C SER A 134 -4.31 -9.36 2.43
N ILE A 135 -4.68 -8.24 1.81
CA ILE A 135 -4.82 -8.12 0.34
C ILE A 135 -3.51 -7.62 -0.29
N SER A 136 -3.38 -7.69 -1.62
CA SER A 136 -2.17 -7.27 -2.34
C SER A 136 -1.63 -5.96 -1.77
N GLY A 137 -0.34 -5.94 -1.41
CA GLY A 137 0.34 -4.92 -0.63
C GLY A 137 0.42 -3.54 -1.29
N SER A 138 -0.75 -2.93 -1.51
CA SER A 138 -0.96 -1.55 -1.87
C SER A 138 -1.98 -1.02 -0.88
N LYS A 139 -1.51 -0.42 0.21
CA LYS A 139 -2.41 0.33 1.08
C LYS A 139 -2.64 1.70 0.40
N GLN A 140 -3.89 2.17 0.29
CA GLN A 140 -4.22 3.49 -0.29
C GLN A 140 -4.02 4.63 0.72
N GLY A 141 -3.08 5.52 0.45
CA GLY A 141 -2.70 6.65 1.31
C GLY A 141 -3.85 7.57 1.72
N THR A 142 -3.73 8.18 2.90
CA THR A 142 -4.59 9.32 3.29
C THR A 142 -3.83 10.63 3.14
N PHE A 143 -4.56 11.70 2.80
CA PHE A 143 -3.98 13.01 2.52
C PHE A 143 -4.59 14.08 3.43
N ALA A 144 -3.75 15.00 3.87
CA ALA A 144 -4.20 16.21 4.56
C ALA A 144 -3.48 17.43 4.03
N THR A 145 -4.20 18.55 3.97
CA THR A 145 -3.65 19.85 3.56
C THR A 145 -3.74 20.83 4.73
N GLN A 146 -2.69 21.61 4.94
CA GLN A 146 -2.66 22.72 5.88
C GLN A 146 -2.06 23.93 5.18
N SER A 147 -2.75 25.07 5.21
CA SER A 147 -2.30 26.30 4.58
C SER A 147 -1.90 27.34 5.64
N SER A 148 -0.87 28.13 5.35
CA SER A 148 -0.48 29.30 6.12
C SER A 148 0.04 30.39 5.18
N THR A 149 -0.11 31.65 5.56
CA THR A 149 0.30 32.80 4.74
C THR A 149 1.28 33.69 5.51
N VAL A 150 2.27 34.21 4.80
CA VAL A 150 3.27 35.15 5.32
C VAL A 150 3.24 36.40 4.45
N VAL A 151 2.71 37.47 5.03
CA VAL A 151 2.63 38.79 4.39
C VAL A 151 3.89 39.57 4.71
N VAL A 152 4.54 40.13 3.69
CA VAL A 152 5.68 41.03 3.83
C VAL A 152 5.34 42.35 3.17
N GLY A 153 5.36 43.44 3.94
CA GLY A 153 4.98 44.77 3.44
C GLY A 153 3.50 44.88 3.07
N ASN A 154 3.22 45.48 1.90
CA ASN A 154 1.86 45.74 1.41
C ASN A 154 1.40 44.76 0.30
N VAL A 155 2.14 43.67 0.09
CA VAL A 155 1.77 42.65 -0.91
C VAL A 155 0.96 41.58 -0.22
N ASP A 156 -0.33 41.49 -0.55
CA ASP A 156 -1.19 40.42 -0.04
C ASP A 156 -0.57 39.06 -0.37
N ALA A 157 -0.63 38.14 0.60
CA ALA A 157 -0.17 36.78 0.38
C ALA A 157 -1.17 36.05 -0.54
N PRO A 158 -0.67 35.12 -1.38
CA PRO A 158 -1.55 34.22 -2.13
C PRO A 158 -2.50 33.46 -1.19
N ASN A 159 -3.64 33.04 -1.74
CA ASN A 159 -4.70 32.34 -1.01
C ASN A 159 -5.27 31.18 -1.82
N ASP A 160 -4.40 30.47 -2.52
CA ASP A 160 -4.71 29.31 -3.35
C ASP A 160 -5.12 28.10 -2.49
N THR A 161 -5.84 27.17 -3.10
CA THR A 161 -6.29 25.93 -2.45
C THR A 161 -5.89 24.71 -3.26
N VAL A 162 -5.67 23.58 -2.60
CA VAL A 162 -5.27 22.33 -3.26
C VAL A 162 -6.34 21.28 -3.05
N ASP A 163 -6.75 20.64 -4.15
CA ASP A 163 -7.56 19.43 -4.16
C ASP A 163 -6.70 18.22 -4.54
N LEU A 164 -6.79 17.15 -3.75
CA LEU A 164 -6.09 15.88 -3.93
C LEU A 164 -7.03 14.74 -4.31
N SER A 165 -8.28 15.04 -4.68
CA SER A 165 -9.29 14.03 -5.05
C SER A 165 -8.88 13.12 -6.22
N ALA A 166 -8.05 13.63 -7.14
CA ALA A 166 -7.48 12.88 -8.27
C ALA A 166 -6.05 12.37 -8.02
N PHE A 167 -5.55 12.48 -6.78
CA PHE A 167 -4.24 12.01 -6.38
C PHE A 167 -4.34 10.60 -5.82
N ALA A 168 -3.47 9.70 -6.27
CA ALA A 168 -3.41 8.34 -5.75
C ALA A 168 -1.98 7.99 -5.31
N LEU A 169 -1.88 7.34 -4.16
CA LEU A 169 -0.64 6.88 -3.56
C LEU A 169 -0.85 5.46 -3.05
N THR A 170 0.03 4.57 -3.46
CA THR A 170 0.10 3.21 -2.93
C THR A 170 1.42 3.01 -2.21
N THR A 171 1.35 2.38 -1.06
CA THR A 171 2.52 1.93 -0.30
C THR A 171 2.66 0.44 -0.41
N ASP A 172 3.89 -0.06 -0.39
CA ASP A 172 4.14 -1.47 -0.19
C ASP A 172 3.80 -1.91 1.23
N ILE A 173 4.12 -3.16 1.53
CA ILE A 173 3.90 -3.77 2.84
C ILE A 173 4.58 -3.02 3.98
N ASP A 174 5.75 -2.43 3.75
CA ASP A 174 6.60 -1.80 4.76
C ASP A 174 6.24 -0.31 4.95
N ASP A 175 5.06 0.10 4.49
CA ASP A 175 4.61 1.49 4.42
C ASP A 175 5.56 2.38 3.58
N VAL A 176 6.35 1.77 2.67
CA VAL A 176 7.20 2.50 1.73
C VAL A 176 6.42 2.79 0.46
N VAL A 177 6.44 4.02 -0.02
CA VAL A 177 5.67 4.43 -1.21
C VAL A 177 6.16 3.66 -2.44
N ALA A 178 5.29 2.82 -3.00
CA ALA A 178 5.56 1.97 -4.15
C ALA A 178 5.19 2.67 -5.46
N GLU A 179 4.02 3.31 -5.50
CA GLU A 179 3.54 4.03 -6.69
C GLU A 179 2.79 5.30 -6.29
N VAL A 180 2.91 6.31 -7.14
CA VAL A 180 2.22 7.59 -7.03
C VAL A 180 1.70 7.96 -8.41
N SER A 181 0.43 8.32 -8.51
CA SER A 181 -0.22 8.59 -9.79
C SER A 181 -1.27 9.69 -9.68
N GLY A 182 -1.74 10.17 -10.83
CA GLY A 182 -2.72 11.26 -10.91
C GLY A 182 -2.10 12.64 -10.72
N PHE A 183 -2.87 13.55 -10.14
CA PHE A 183 -2.47 14.95 -9.99
C PHE A 183 -3.13 15.61 -8.77
N ALA A 184 -2.45 16.62 -8.24
CA ALA A 184 -3.03 17.61 -7.34
C ALA A 184 -3.56 18.78 -8.17
N THR A 185 -4.77 19.25 -7.90
CA THR A 185 -5.33 20.43 -8.57
C THR A 185 -5.14 21.64 -7.68
N LEU A 186 -4.35 22.61 -8.13
CA LEU A 186 -4.19 23.91 -7.49
C LEU A 186 -5.23 24.87 -8.08
N ASN A 187 -6.16 25.32 -7.24
CA ASN A 187 -7.18 26.29 -7.61
C ASN A 187 -6.72 27.69 -7.18
N VAL A 188 -6.73 28.62 -8.13
CA VAL A 188 -6.30 29.99 -7.90
C VAL A 188 -7.24 30.64 -6.88
N GLY A 189 -6.65 31.33 -5.92
CA GLY A 189 -7.39 32.19 -5.01
C GLY A 189 -7.78 33.51 -5.68
N SER A 190 -7.21 34.59 -5.17
CA SER A 190 -7.54 35.97 -5.57
C SER A 190 -6.66 36.51 -6.70
N ARG A 191 -5.55 35.84 -7.04
CA ARG A 191 -4.53 36.34 -7.98
C ARG A 191 -3.93 35.21 -8.82
N PRO A 192 -4.22 35.14 -10.14
CA PRO A 192 -3.48 34.24 -11.03
C PRO A 192 -2.10 34.81 -11.39
N GLY A 193 -1.20 33.95 -11.85
CA GLY A 193 0.12 34.33 -12.35
C GLY A 193 1.22 34.45 -11.28
N ASP A 194 0.93 34.06 -10.04
CA ASP A 194 1.97 33.96 -9.00
C ASP A 194 2.87 32.74 -9.27
N ASP A 195 4.16 32.83 -8.95
CA ASP A 195 5.07 31.69 -9.17
C ASP A 195 4.90 30.63 -8.08
N TYR A 196 5.09 29.36 -8.40
CA TYR A 196 5.13 28.29 -7.39
C TYR A 196 6.32 27.35 -7.50
N ALA A 197 6.69 26.77 -6.35
CA ALA A 197 7.74 25.78 -6.20
C ALA A 197 7.32 24.68 -5.21
N ILE A 198 7.91 23.49 -5.36
CA ILE A 198 7.69 22.35 -4.47
C ILE A 198 8.93 22.14 -3.60
N HIS A 199 8.78 22.35 -2.30
CA HIS A 199 9.79 22.07 -1.30
C HIS A 199 9.57 20.68 -0.67
N HIS A 200 10.61 19.86 -0.62
CA HIS A 200 10.57 18.52 -0.05
C HIS A 200 10.86 18.58 1.45
N GLY A 201 9.78 18.79 2.21
CA GLY A 201 9.83 18.98 3.65
C GLY A 201 8.65 19.81 4.12
N GLN A 202 8.61 20.07 5.42
CA GLN A 202 7.65 20.99 6.01
C GLN A 202 8.30 22.34 6.29
N LEU A 203 7.69 23.41 5.77
CA LEU A 203 7.87 24.73 6.31
C LEU A 203 6.69 25.05 7.23
N SER A 204 6.97 25.29 8.50
CA SER A 204 5.93 25.74 9.43
C SER A 204 5.55 27.20 9.15
N GLY A 205 4.32 27.60 9.43
CA GLY A 205 3.90 29.01 9.37
C GLY A 205 4.63 29.95 10.35
N ALA A 206 5.52 29.42 11.20
CA ALA A 206 6.42 30.20 12.05
C ALA A 206 7.79 30.49 11.40
N ALA A 207 8.05 29.99 10.18
CA ALA A 207 9.29 30.24 9.46
C ALA A 207 9.45 31.73 9.14
N SER A 208 10.69 32.25 9.24
CA SER A 208 10.97 33.63 8.85
C SER A 208 10.82 33.81 7.33
N PRO A 209 10.48 35.02 6.84
CA PRO A 209 10.45 35.29 5.41
C PRO A 209 11.75 34.91 4.68
N GLU A 210 12.90 35.12 5.32
CA GLU A 210 14.23 34.73 4.79
C GLU A 210 14.34 33.21 4.62
N THR A 211 13.90 32.44 5.62
CA THR A 211 13.89 30.96 5.54
C THR A 211 13.00 30.48 4.40
N ILE A 212 11.85 31.13 4.19
CA ILE A 212 10.92 30.78 3.12
C ILE A 212 11.52 31.13 1.75
N ALA A 213 12.17 32.29 1.64
CA ALA A 213 12.84 32.71 0.41
C ALA A 213 13.97 31.73 0.03
N ASP A 214 14.83 31.37 0.99
CA ASP A 214 15.90 30.40 0.78
C ASP A 214 15.35 29.03 0.36
N ALA A 215 14.27 28.56 1.01
CA ALA A 215 13.62 27.31 0.66
C ALA A 215 12.96 27.35 -0.73
N TYR A 216 12.36 28.49 -1.11
CA TYR A 216 11.80 28.69 -2.44
C TYR A 216 12.87 28.67 -3.53
N ASP A 217 14.02 29.31 -3.31
CA ASP A 217 15.10 29.36 -4.28
C ASP A 217 15.86 28.04 -4.42
N ALA A 218 15.93 27.25 -3.35
CA ALA A 218 16.47 25.89 -3.38
C ALA A 218 15.49 24.85 -3.97
N ALA A 219 14.19 25.13 -3.98
CA ALA A 219 13.17 24.24 -4.47
C ALA A 219 13.11 24.16 -6.00
N THR A 220 12.48 23.10 -6.52
CA THR A 220 12.21 22.99 -7.95
C THR A 220 11.09 23.96 -8.32
N LYS A 221 11.43 25.00 -9.08
CA LYS A 221 10.47 25.97 -9.62
C LYS A 221 9.66 25.31 -10.73
N LYS A 222 8.33 25.43 -10.66
CA LYS A 222 7.41 24.70 -11.55
C LYS A 222 6.69 25.58 -12.55
N GLY A 223 6.60 26.88 -12.29
CA GLY A 223 6.00 27.87 -13.20
C GLY A 223 5.07 28.81 -12.47
N GLU A 224 4.11 29.36 -13.21
CA GLU A 224 3.07 30.25 -12.71
C GLU A 224 1.81 29.45 -12.35
N VAL A 225 1.06 29.95 -11.37
CA VAL A 225 -0.23 29.38 -10.97
C VAL A 225 -1.31 29.86 -11.93
N GLU A 226 -2.01 28.90 -12.53
CA GLU A 226 -3.22 29.10 -13.34
C GLU A 226 -4.41 28.40 -12.69
N ASP A 227 -5.63 28.84 -12.99
CA ASP A 227 -6.82 28.24 -12.38
C ASP A 227 -7.00 26.79 -12.85
N GLY A 228 -7.21 25.87 -11.89
CA GLY A 228 -7.29 24.44 -12.16
C GLY A 228 -5.97 23.80 -12.58
N LEU A 229 -4.83 24.41 -12.25
CA LEU A 229 -3.51 23.89 -12.57
C LEU A 229 -3.32 22.48 -11.99
N GLN A 230 -3.01 21.53 -12.87
CA GLN A 230 -2.74 20.14 -12.49
C GLN A 230 -1.25 19.93 -12.25
N ILE A 231 -0.88 19.68 -11.00
CA ILE A 231 0.48 19.33 -10.59
C ILE A 231 0.59 17.81 -10.59
N ALA A 232 1.45 17.27 -11.46
CA ALA A 232 1.64 15.83 -11.59
C ALA A 232 2.09 15.20 -10.27
N ALA A 233 1.55 14.03 -9.91
CA ALA A 233 1.89 13.39 -8.65
C ALA A 233 3.39 13.04 -8.51
N ALA A 234 4.05 12.75 -9.64
CA ALA A 234 5.49 12.51 -9.70
C ALA A 234 6.34 13.71 -9.24
N ASP A 235 5.82 14.93 -9.34
CA ASP A 235 6.53 16.14 -8.95
C ASP A 235 6.71 16.27 -7.43
N PHE A 236 5.94 15.52 -6.66
CA PHE A 236 6.10 15.44 -5.20
C PHE A 236 7.20 14.46 -4.80
N ALA A 237 7.78 13.69 -5.74
CA ALA A 237 8.91 12.79 -5.52
C ALA A 237 8.75 11.93 -4.25
N LEU A 238 7.61 11.26 -4.12
CA LEU A 238 7.29 10.43 -2.95
C LEU A 238 7.76 8.98 -3.10
N GLY A 239 8.17 8.53 -4.29
CA GLY A 239 8.59 7.15 -4.52
C GLY A 239 9.73 6.73 -3.60
N GLY A 240 9.54 5.66 -2.84
CA GLY A 240 10.50 5.16 -1.86
C GLY A 240 10.50 5.87 -0.50
N GLU A 241 9.59 6.83 -0.25
CA GLU A 241 9.42 7.42 1.08
C GLU A 241 8.87 6.39 2.06
N ASP A 242 9.51 6.29 3.23
CA ASP A 242 9.10 5.40 4.32
C ASP A 242 8.15 6.14 5.27
N LEU A 243 6.89 5.72 5.32
CA LEU A 243 5.84 6.35 6.11
C LEU A 243 5.69 5.75 7.53
N THR A 244 6.54 4.78 7.92
CA THR A 244 6.46 4.12 9.23
C THR A 244 6.72 5.09 10.39
N SER A 245 7.64 6.05 10.18
CA SER A 245 8.07 7.01 11.19
C SER A 245 7.19 8.27 11.27
N GLY A 246 6.25 8.45 10.33
CA GLY A 246 5.36 9.59 10.23
C GLY A 246 5.03 9.96 8.79
N PRO A 247 4.16 10.94 8.56
CA PRO A 247 3.77 11.33 7.22
C PRO A 247 4.93 11.98 6.46
N ALA A 248 5.08 11.64 5.18
CA ALA A 248 5.91 12.42 4.28
C ALA A 248 5.26 13.79 4.07
N ARG A 249 6.06 14.86 4.15
CA ARG A 249 5.57 16.24 4.02
C ARG A 249 6.17 16.89 2.80
N ARG A 250 5.34 17.61 2.04
CA ARG A 250 5.74 18.50 0.94
C ARG A 250 5.10 19.86 1.16
N THR A 251 5.84 20.92 0.88
CA THR A 251 5.32 22.27 0.97
C THR A 251 5.27 22.87 -0.43
N LEU A 252 4.07 23.20 -0.89
CA LEU A 252 3.90 24.11 -2.03
C LEU A 252 4.12 25.53 -1.52
N ILE A 253 5.07 26.23 -2.14
CA ILE A 253 5.37 27.62 -1.84
C ILE A 253 4.88 28.44 -3.03
N VAL A 254 3.81 29.22 -2.83
CA VAL A 254 3.33 30.18 -3.81
C VAL A 254 3.88 31.55 -3.45
N ARG A 255 4.43 32.25 -4.45
CA ARG A 255 5.18 33.48 -4.29
C ARG A 255 4.56 34.59 -5.13
N ALA A 256 4.00 35.59 -4.45
CA ALA A 256 3.56 36.83 -5.09
C ALA A 256 4.66 37.87 -5.00
N THR A 257 4.98 38.54 -6.11
CA THR A 257 5.92 39.66 -6.12
C THR A 257 5.27 40.90 -6.74
N ALA A 258 5.32 42.01 -6.02
CA ALA A 258 4.87 43.31 -6.54
C ALA A 258 5.84 44.40 -6.09
N GLU A 259 6.26 45.25 -7.03
CA GLU A 259 7.16 46.38 -6.77
C GLU A 259 8.46 46.01 -6.01
N GLY A 260 8.96 44.79 -6.23
CA GLY A 260 10.18 44.28 -5.58
C GLY A 260 9.99 43.78 -4.14
N VAL A 261 8.75 43.71 -3.66
CA VAL A 261 8.37 43.11 -2.38
C VAL A 261 7.70 41.76 -2.64
N THR A 262 8.02 40.76 -1.83
CA THR A 262 7.55 39.39 -2.02
C THR A 262 6.80 38.87 -0.80
N SER A 263 5.60 38.35 -1.02
CA SER A 263 4.79 37.63 -0.02
C SER A 263 4.68 36.15 -0.40
N TYR A 264 4.35 35.31 0.59
CA TYR A 264 4.34 33.87 0.40
C TYR A 264 3.09 33.23 0.98
N GLN A 265 2.63 32.17 0.32
CA GLN A 265 1.73 31.17 0.88
C GLN A 265 2.46 29.84 0.97
N LEU A 266 2.30 29.16 2.10
CA LEU A 266 2.80 27.82 2.34
C LEU A 266 1.62 26.86 2.47
N ILE A 267 1.50 25.93 1.53
CA ILE A 267 0.52 24.84 1.58
C ILE A 267 1.28 23.54 1.87
N VAL A 268 1.19 23.08 3.11
CA VAL A 268 1.79 21.83 3.56
C VAL A 268 0.83 20.68 3.22
N LEU A 269 1.31 19.77 2.40
CA LEU A 269 0.67 18.50 2.08
C LEU A 269 1.30 17.41 2.95
N SER A 270 0.47 16.66 3.65
CA SER A 270 0.87 15.49 4.44
C SER A 270 0.35 14.23 3.77
N PHE A 271 1.26 13.33 3.43
CA PHE A 271 1.00 12.02 2.86
C PHE A 271 1.24 11.00 3.97
N SER A 272 0.16 10.41 4.48
CA SER A 272 0.25 9.45 5.58
C SER A 272 0.10 8.04 5.05
N LYS A 273 0.60 7.09 5.83
CA LYS A 273 0.18 5.71 5.67
C LYS A 273 -1.36 5.61 5.78
N PRO A 274 -1.94 4.56 5.23
CA PRO A 274 -3.39 4.37 5.26
C PRO A 274 -3.91 4.13 6.67
#